data_AF-A0A4R4DJ28-F1
#
_entry.id   AF-A0A4R4DJ28-F1
#
_cell.length_a   1.000
_cell.length_b   1.000
_cell.length_c   1.000
_cell.angle_alpha   90.00
_cell.angle_beta   90.00
_cell.angle_gamma   90.00
#
_symmetry.space_group_name_H-M   'P 1'
#
loop_
_entity.id
_entity.type
_entity.pdbx_description
1 polymer ?
#
loop_
_entity_poly.entity_id
_entity_poly.type
_entity_poly.pdbx_seq_one_letter_code
_entity_poly.pdbx_strand_id
1 'polypeptide(L)'
;MERGSEAPETATTATTEAAATAAIGPVGLGLLALQAADDPAARDREAERRTESILQELRELQLGLLNGDAGDQRLERLAALEVGEAGADPRLREVVRAVVLRARVELARRGRTGIVSNA
;
A
#
# COMPACT_ATOMS: atom_id res chain seq x y z
N MET A 1 81.57 7.63 14.11
CA MET A 1 80.97 6.51 14.87
C MET A 1 79.98 7.10 15.83
N GLU A 2 78.69 7.02 15.53
CA GLU A 2 77.59 6.64 16.45
C GLU A 2 76.28 6.70 15.66
N ARG A 3 75.43 5.69 15.88
CA ARG A 3 74.15 5.45 15.21
C ARG A 3 72.99 5.96 16.07
N GLY A 4 71.84 6.13 15.43
CA GLY A 4 70.50 6.13 16.05
C GLY A 4 69.57 7.02 15.23
N SER A 5 68.77 6.52 14.27
CA SER A 5 67.55 5.71 14.44
C SER A 5 66.53 6.35 15.37
N GLU A 6 65.59 7.12 14.81
CA GLU A 6 64.23 7.22 15.34
C GLU A 6 63.24 7.40 14.19
N ALA A 7 62.18 6.59 14.23
CA ALA A 7 61.16 6.42 13.21
C ALA A 7 60.16 7.60 13.18
N PRO A 8 59.39 7.76 12.09
CA PRO A 8 58.26 8.69 12.12
C PRO A 8 57.15 8.12 13.00
N GLU A 9 56.88 8.78 14.13
CA GLU A 9 55.68 8.55 14.93
C GLU A 9 54.43 8.82 14.08
N THR A 10 53.62 7.78 13.95
CA THR A 10 52.23 7.85 13.52
C THR A 10 51.43 8.65 14.53
N ALA A 11 51.18 9.93 14.25
CA ALA A 11 50.09 10.66 14.89
C ALA A 11 48.88 10.64 13.94
N THR A 12 48.07 9.59 14.11
CA THR A 12 46.67 9.55 13.67
C THR A 12 45.97 10.79 14.23
N THR A 13 45.79 11.82 13.41
CA THR A 13 44.84 12.89 13.68
C THR A 13 43.45 12.27 13.72
N ALA A 14 42.93 12.12 14.93
CA ALA A 14 41.58 11.69 15.20
C ALA A 14 40.59 12.59 14.43
N THR A 15 39.87 11.99 13.49
CA THR A 15 38.66 12.56 12.92
C THR A 15 37.72 12.90 14.08
N THR A 16 37.53 14.21 14.32
CA THR A 16 36.48 14.68 15.22
C THR A 16 35.16 14.41 14.50
N GLU A 17 34.57 13.25 14.80
CA GLU A 17 33.21 12.92 14.39
C GLU A 17 32.28 13.91 15.10
N ALA A 18 31.86 14.94 14.35
CA ALA A 18 30.87 15.88 14.80
C ALA A 18 29.57 15.10 15.04
N ALA A 19 29.29 14.77 16.29
CA ALA A 19 27.97 14.35 16.74
C ALA A 19 27.02 15.54 16.60
N ALA A 20 26.55 15.78 15.38
CA ALA A 20 25.45 16.67 15.10
C ALA A 20 24.17 15.99 15.61
N THR A 21 23.88 16.15 16.90
CA THR A 21 22.54 15.94 17.43
C THR A 21 21.65 17.01 16.81
N ALA A 22 21.12 16.74 15.61
CA ALA A 22 20.14 17.60 14.99
C ALA A 22 18.89 17.58 15.87
N ALA A 23 18.66 18.68 16.59
CA ALA A 23 17.44 18.87 17.36
C ALA A 23 16.25 18.81 16.40
N ILE A 24 15.47 17.73 16.47
CA ILE A 24 14.23 17.58 15.71
C ILE A 24 13.25 18.61 16.29
N GLY A 25 13.08 19.73 15.59
CA GLY A 25 12.12 20.76 15.98
C GLY A 25 10.67 20.25 15.90
N PRO A 26 9.70 20.99 16.45
CA PRO A 26 8.27 20.61 16.45
C PRO A 26 7.71 20.31 15.05
N VAL A 27 8.27 20.93 14.01
CA VAL A 27 7.95 20.65 12.60
C VAL A 27 8.41 19.24 12.17
N GLY A 28 9.59 18.80 12.63
CA GLY A 28 10.10 17.46 12.36
C GLY A 28 9.31 16.37 13.09
N LEU A 29 8.85 16.66 14.32
CA LEU A 29 7.94 15.76 15.05
C LEU A 29 6.56 15.67 14.38
N GLY A 30 6.04 16.77 13.82
CA GLY A 30 4.81 16.76 13.03
C GLY A 30 4.91 15.93 11.73
N LEU A 31 6.06 16.00 11.05
CA LEU A 31 6.33 15.18 9.86
C LEU A 31 6.49 13.69 10.20
N LEU A 32 7.17 13.35 11.31
CA LEU A 32 7.33 11.96 11.75
C LEU A 32 6.00 11.35 12.22
N ALA A 33 5.14 12.14 12.88
CA ALA A 33 3.80 11.72 13.25
C ALA A 33 2.90 11.49 12.03
N LEU A 34 3.07 12.28 10.96
CA LEU A 34 2.39 12.06 9.68
C LEU A 34 2.89 10.79 8.97
N GLN A 35 4.19 10.47 9.08
CA GLN A 35 4.75 9.21 8.57
C GLN A 35 4.26 7.98 9.34
N ALA A 36 4.07 8.11 10.66
CA ALA A 36 3.51 7.04 11.48
C ALA A 36 2.02 6.78 11.21
N ALA A 37 1.29 7.77 10.68
CA ALA A 37 -0.12 7.64 10.30
C ALA A 37 -0.34 6.91 8.97
N ASP A 38 0.71 6.65 8.19
CA ASP A 38 0.65 6.00 6.89
C ASP A 38 1.45 4.69 6.89
N ASP A 39 0.91 3.64 7.52
CA ASP A 39 1.52 2.29 7.50
C ASP A 39 1.26 1.64 6.12
N PRO A 40 2.29 1.52 5.24
CA PRO A 40 2.12 0.96 3.92
C PRO A 40 1.67 -0.51 3.98
N ALA A 41 2.13 -1.26 4.99
CA ALA A 41 1.77 -2.66 5.18
C ALA A 41 0.32 -2.82 5.65
N ALA A 42 -0.22 -1.87 6.42
CA ALA A 42 -1.65 -1.86 6.74
C ALA A 42 -2.51 -1.61 5.50
N ARG A 43 -2.10 -0.68 4.63
CA ARG A 43 -2.80 -0.42 3.37
C ARG A 43 -2.77 -1.61 2.43
N ASP A 44 -1.62 -2.29 2.32
CA ASP A 44 -1.51 -3.52 1.52
C ASP A 44 -2.44 -4.61 2.07
N ARG A 45 -2.44 -4.86 3.39
CA ARG A 45 -3.34 -5.85 4.02
C ARG A 45 -4.82 -5.52 3.88
N GLU A 46 -5.21 -4.25 3.85
CA GLU A 46 -6.59 -3.83 3.58
C GLU A 46 -6.96 -4.08 2.12
N ALA A 47 -6.07 -3.70 1.19
CA ALA A 47 -6.27 -3.91 -0.24
C ALA A 47 -6.35 -5.41 -0.60
N GLU A 48 -5.54 -6.27 0.05
CA GLU A 48 -5.59 -7.73 -0.09
C GLU A 48 -6.94 -8.30 0.37
N ARG A 49 -7.34 -8.02 1.62
CA ARG A 49 -8.62 -8.51 2.18
C ARG A 49 -9.82 -8.08 1.35
N ARG A 50 -9.80 -6.84 0.88
CA ARG A 50 -10.85 -6.32 -0.01
C ARG A 50 -10.87 -7.04 -1.35
N THR A 51 -9.70 -7.27 -1.95
CA THR A 51 -9.58 -8.00 -3.23
C THR A 51 -10.09 -9.43 -3.11
N GLU A 52 -9.75 -10.12 -2.02
CA GLU A 52 -10.26 -11.46 -1.71
C GLU A 52 -11.79 -11.45 -1.58
N SER A 53 -12.35 -10.45 -0.88
CA SER A 53 -13.80 -10.28 -0.74
C SER A 53 -14.49 -10.09 -2.08
N ILE A 54 -13.92 -9.26 -2.96
CA ILE A 54 -14.44 -9.06 -4.32
C ILE A 54 -14.41 -10.38 -5.10
N LEU A 55 -13.29 -11.11 -5.07
CA LEU A 55 -13.15 -12.40 -5.77
C LEU A 55 -14.14 -13.45 -5.24
N GLN A 56 -14.39 -13.47 -3.94
CA GLN A 56 -15.36 -14.37 -3.33
C GLN A 56 -16.78 -14.03 -3.79
N GLU A 57 -17.20 -12.77 -3.75
CA GLU A 57 -18.53 -12.37 -4.22
C GLU A 57 -18.73 -12.61 -5.72
N LEU A 58 -17.68 -12.42 -6.55
CA LEU A 58 -17.71 -12.77 -7.97
C LEU A 58 -17.89 -14.27 -8.20
N ARG A 59 -17.23 -15.11 -7.42
CA ARG A 59 -17.35 -16.58 -7.50
C ARG A 59 -18.74 -17.04 -7.10
N GLU A 60 -19.25 -16.54 -5.99
CA GLU A 60 -20.59 -16.86 -5.51
C GLU A 60 -21.67 -16.38 -6.48
N LEU A 61 -21.50 -15.19 -7.07
CA LEU A 61 -22.36 -14.72 -8.15
C LEU A 61 -22.34 -15.69 -9.34
N GLN A 62 -21.17 -16.14 -9.78
CA GLN A 62 -21.07 -17.09 -10.89
C GLN A 62 -21.75 -18.43 -10.58
N LEU A 63 -21.56 -18.97 -9.38
CA LEU A 63 -22.25 -20.19 -8.94
C LEU A 63 -23.77 -20.01 -8.89
N GLY A 64 -24.25 -18.89 -8.37
CA GLY A 64 -25.68 -18.54 -8.35
C GLY A 64 -26.29 -18.54 -9.75
N LEU A 65 -25.63 -17.88 -10.71
CA LEU A 65 -26.11 -17.80 -12.09
C LEU A 65 -26.20 -19.17 -12.77
N LEU A 66 -25.25 -20.07 -12.49
CA LEU A 66 -25.29 -21.45 -13.00
C LEU A 66 -26.48 -22.23 -12.45
N ASN A 67 -26.99 -21.84 -11.28
CA ASN A 67 -28.17 -22.41 -10.65
C ASN A 67 -29.48 -21.64 -10.96
N GLY A 68 -29.42 -20.62 -11.82
CA GLY A 68 -30.58 -19.80 -12.19
C GLY A 68 -30.93 -18.66 -11.21
N ASP A 69 -30.06 -18.35 -10.24
CA ASP A 69 -30.19 -17.20 -9.35
C ASP A 69 -29.64 -15.92 -10.01
N ALA A 70 -30.40 -14.82 -9.97
CA ALA A 70 -29.97 -13.52 -10.48
C ALA A 70 -28.84 -12.88 -9.65
N GLY A 71 -28.67 -13.31 -8.38
CA GLY A 71 -27.55 -12.91 -7.53
C GLY A 71 -27.63 -11.47 -6.99
N ASP A 72 -28.83 -10.91 -6.84
CA ASP A 72 -29.04 -9.50 -6.51
C ASP A 72 -28.30 -9.03 -5.24
N GLN A 73 -28.28 -9.88 -4.22
CA GLN A 73 -27.59 -9.61 -2.95
C GLN A 73 -26.06 -9.62 -3.12
N ARG A 74 -25.54 -10.49 -4.00
CA ARG A 74 -24.10 -10.58 -4.32
C ARG A 74 -23.65 -9.31 -5.04
N LEU A 75 -24.48 -8.81 -5.96
CA LEU A 75 -24.21 -7.56 -6.68
C LEU A 75 -24.22 -6.35 -5.76
N GLU A 76 -25.10 -6.31 -4.75
CA GLU A 76 -25.12 -5.24 -3.76
C GLU A 76 -23.83 -5.21 -2.94
N ARG A 77 -23.39 -6.38 -2.44
CA ARG A 77 -22.08 -6.51 -1.76
C ARG A 77 -20.92 -6.11 -2.66
N LEU A 78 -20.96 -6.52 -3.93
CA LEU A 78 -19.92 -6.19 -4.90
C LEU A 78 -19.84 -4.68 -5.15
N ALA A 79 -20.97 -3.97 -5.21
CA ALA A 79 -21.02 -2.52 -5.33
C ALA A 79 -20.42 -1.81 -4.10
N ALA A 80 -20.70 -2.32 -2.89
CA ALA A 80 -20.12 -1.77 -1.66
C ALA A 80 -18.59 -1.90 -1.61
N LEU A 81 -18.05 -2.95 -2.25
CA LEU A 81 -16.61 -3.21 -2.32
C LEU A 81 -15.90 -2.46 -3.46
N GLU A 82 -16.59 -1.66 -4.28
CA GLU A 82 -16.00 -0.98 -5.44
C GLU A 82 -15.10 0.22 -5.07
N VAL A 83 -15.34 0.81 -3.89
CA VAL A 83 -14.56 1.95 -3.36
C VAL A 83 -13.71 1.52 -2.16
N GLY A 84 -12.47 2.02 -2.07
CA GLY A 84 -11.56 1.75 -0.95
C GLY A 84 -10.08 1.80 -1.34
N GLU A 85 -9.22 1.37 -0.42
CA GLU A 85 -7.75 1.37 -0.55
C GLU A 85 -7.27 0.47 -1.70
N ALA A 86 -6.19 0.89 -2.38
CA ALA A 86 -5.56 0.14 -3.47
C ALA A 86 -4.24 -0.53 -3.06
N GLY A 87 -3.68 -0.14 -1.91
CA GLY A 87 -2.40 -0.63 -1.41
C GLY A 87 -1.26 0.34 -1.72
N ALA A 88 -0.15 0.19 -1.00
CA ALA A 88 1.09 0.91 -1.23
C ALA A 88 1.94 0.27 -2.33
N ASP A 89 2.03 -1.06 -2.38
CA ASP A 89 2.82 -1.78 -3.39
C ASP A 89 2.25 -1.50 -4.81
N PRO A 90 3.06 -0.95 -5.74
CA PRO A 90 2.66 -0.76 -7.13
C PRO A 90 2.10 -2.02 -7.81
N ARG A 91 2.65 -3.20 -7.50
CA ARG A 91 2.21 -4.48 -8.09
C ARG A 91 0.85 -4.89 -7.54
N LEU A 92 0.64 -4.77 -6.23
CA LEU A 92 -0.65 -5.01 -5.61
C LEU A 92 -1.73 -4.07 -6.19
N ARG A 93 -1.41 -2.77 -6.33
CA ARG A 93 -2.33 -1.78 -6.94
C ARG A 93 -2.78 -2.15 -8.35
N GLU A 94 -1.91 -2.78 -9.14
CA GLU A 94 -2.27 -3.27 -10.47
C GLU A 94 -3.29 -4.41 -10.40
N VAL A 95 -3.04 -5.38 -9.51
CA VAL A 95 -3.94 -6.52 -9.28
C VAL A 95 -5.30 -6.04 -8.75
N VAL A 96 -5.31 -5.16 -7.75
CA VAL A 96 -6.53 -4.59 -7.17
C VAL A 96 -7.34 -3.88 -8.25
N ARG A 97 -6.71 -3.06 -9.09
CA ARG A 97 -7.40 -2.39 -10.21
C ARG A 97 -8.01 -3.37 -11.20
N ALA A 98 -7.30 -4.44 -11.55
CA ALA A 98 -7.81 -5.45 -12.47
C ALA A 98 -9.04 -6.17 -11.89
N VAL A 99 -9.01 -6.50 -10.60
CA VAL A 99 -10.13 -7.15 -9.91
C VAL A 99 -11.34 -6.21 -9.76
N VAL A 100 -11.10 -4.95 -9.39
CA VAL A 100 -12.17 -3.92 -9.32
C VAL A 100 -12.77 -3.66 -10.69
N LEU A 101 -11.96 -3.62 -11.76
CA LEU A 101 -12.48 -3.48 -13.12
C LEU A 101 -13.41 -4.64 -13.47
N ARG A 102 -13.05 -5.89 -13.15
CA ARG A 102 -13.92 -7.05 -13.36
C ARG A 102 -15.25 -6.89 -12.60
N ALA A 103 -15.21 -6.46 -11.35
CA ALA A 103 -16.40 -6.19 -10.54
C ALA A 103 -17.30 -5.13 -11.18
N ARG A 104 -16.74 -4.00 -11.63
CA ARG A 104 -17.47 -2.94 -12.35
C ARG A 104 -18.15 -3.44 -13.60
N VAL A 105 -17.45 -4.26 -14.40
CA VAL A 105 -18.06 -4.83 -15.61
C VAL A 105 -19.22 -5.77 -15.25
N GLU A 106 -19.12 -6.57 -14.19
CA GLU A 106 -20.26 -7.39 -13.73
C GLU A 106 -21.46 -6.55 -13.26
N LEU A 107 -21.21 -5.44 -12.56
CA LEU A 107 -22.26 -4.51 -12.14
C LEU A 107 -22.90 -3.83 -13.35
N ALA A 108 -22.11 -3.33 -14.28
CA ALA A 108 -22.55 -2.67 -15.51
C ALA A 108 -23.37 -3.61 -16.41
N ARG A 109 -22.95 -4.88 -16.55
CA ARG A 109 -23.71 -5.92 -17.27
C ARG A 109 -25.14 -6.10 -16.76
N ARG A 110 -25.41 -5.69 -15.51
CA ARG A 110 -26.71 -5.83 -14.83
C ARG A 110 -27.36 -4.49 -14.53
N GLY A 111 -26.91 -3.42 -15.20
CA GLY A 111 -27.48 -2.09 -15.08
C GLY A 111 -27.17 -1.38 -13.75
N ARG A 112 -26.22 -1.88 -12.94
CA ARG A 112 -25.85 -1.31 -11.64
C ARG A 112 -24.62 -0.40 -11.72
N THR A 113 -24.57 0.47 -12.73
CA THR A 113 -23.43 1.40 -12.91
C THR A 113 -23.52 2.52 -11.88
N GLY A 114 -22.55 2.61 -10.97
CA GLY A 114 -22.20 3.87 -10.33
C GLY A 114 -21.67 4.80 -11.42
N ILE A 115 -22.36 5.91 -11.69
CA ILE A 115 -21.96 6.89 -12.68
C ILE A 115 -20.50 7.28 -12.37
N VAL A 116 -19.61 6.99 -13.32
CA VAL A 116 -18.18 7.31 -13.23
C VAL A 116 -18.05 8.83 -13.18
N SER A 117 -18.08 9.41 -11.98
CA SER A 117 -17.78 10.82 -11.77
C SER A 117 -16.28 10.98 -11.89
N ASN A 118 -15.83 11.37 -13.09
CA ASN A 118 -14.47 11.79 -13.35
C ASN A 118 -14.32 13.24 -12.86
N ALA A 119 -13.72 13.42 -11.69
CA ALA A 119 -13.25 14.70 -11.16
C ALA A 119 -11.76 14.59 -10.85
#